data_AF-A0A7K3L2Z5-F1
#
_entry.id   AF-A0A7K3L2Z5-F1
#
_cell.length_a   1.000
_cell.length_b   1.000
_cell.length_c   1.000
_cell.angle_alpha   90.00
_cell.angle_beta   90.00
_cell.angle_gamma   90.00
#
_symmetry.space_group_name_H-M   'P 1'
#
loop_
_entity.id
_entity.type
_entity.pdbx_description
1 polymer ?
#
loop_
_entity_poly.entity_id
_entity_poly.type
_entity_poly.pdbx_seq_one_letter_code
_entity_poly.pdbx_strand_id
1 'polypeptide(L)' 'MPQLSLYLNESAMDGLRASARKANRSLSRYVADLVTEKQQGRGWPAGYWEDVYGALADDSFVAPAELDAAHDGPLPQF' A
#
# COMPACT_ATOMS: atom_id res chain seq x y z
N MET A 1 2.86 15.90 24.60
CA MET A 1 2.72 15.64 23.15
C MET A 1 3.67 14.53 22.77
N PRO A 2 3.25 13.50 22.03
CA PRO A 2 4.17 12.50 21.50
C PRO A 2 5.14 13.16 20.51
N GLN A 3 6.42 12.81 20.58
CA GLN A 3 7.47 13.30 19.69
C GLN A 3 7.97 12.15 18.82
N LEU A 4 8.09 12.39 17.52
CA LEU A 4 8.60 11.43 16.54
C LEU A 4 9.97 11.90 16.04
N SER A 5 10.96 11.01 16.10
CA SER A 5 12.29 11.23 15.52
C SER A 5 12.44 10.32 14.29
N LEU A 6 12.71 10.92 13.12
CA LEU A 6 12.86 10.20 11.85
C LEU A 6 14.29 10.35 11.33
N TYR A 7 14.88 9.24 10.92
CA TYR A 7 16.17 9.24 10.24
C TYR A 7 15.94 9.22 8.73
N LEU A 8 16.51 10.19 8.04
CA LEU A 8 16.36 10.41 6.60
C LEU A 8 17.73 10.71 6.02
N ASN A 9 17.97 10.30 4.78
CA ASN A 9 19.16 10.73 4.05
C ASN A 9 19.06 12.21 3.69
N GLU A 10 20.21 12.82 3.34
CA GLU A 10 20.28 14.25 3.04
C GLU A 10 19.37 14.65 1.86
N SER A 11 19.33 13.83 0.81
CA SER A 11 18.49 14.10 -0.37
C SER A 11 16.99 14.14 -0.03
N ALA A 12 16.50 13.25 0.82
CA ALA A 12 15.12 13.28 1.31
C ALA A 12 14.86 14.49 2.21
N MET A 13 15.81 14.87 3.07
CA MET A 13 15.70 16.04 3.93
C MET A 13 15.60 17.34 3.12
N ASP A 14 16.38 17.48 2.07
CA ASP A 14 16.36 18.66 1.21
C ASP A 14 15.07 18.75 0.39
N GLY A 15 14.59 17.60 -0.12
CA GLY A 15 13.27 17.51 -0.75
C GLY A 15 12.13 17.93 0.17
N LEU A 16 12.16 17.50 1.44
CA LEU A 16 11.18 17.90 2.45
C LEU A 16 11.24 19.40 2.76
N ARG A 17 12.44 19.96 2.93
CA ARG A 17 12.62 21.41 3.17
C ARG A 17 12.12 22.24 2.00
N ALA A 18 12.44 21.84 0.77
CA ALA A 18 11.97 22.52 -0.44
C ALA A 18 10.44 22.50 -0.53
N SER A 19 9.83 21.35 -0.24
CA SER A 19 8.37 21.19 -0.24
C SER A 19 7.69 22.03 0.84
N ALA A 20 8.23 22.03 2.06
CA ALA A 20 7.72 22.85 3.16
C ALA A 20 7.80 24.36 2.85
N ARG A 21 8.92 24.81 2.25
CA ARG A 21 9.09 26.19 1.78
C ARG A 21 8.06 26.54 0.71
N LYS A 22 7.85 25.67 -0.29
CA LYS A 22 6.86 25.86 -1.35
C LYS A 22 5.43 25.96 -0.79
N ALA A 23 5.13 25.21 0.26
CA ALA A 23 3.84 25.25 0.96
C ALA A 23 3.71 26.42 1.96
N ASN A 24 4.77 27.23 2.13
CA ASN A 24 4.87 28.29 3.14
C ASN A 24 4.55 27.81 4.57
N ARG A 25 5.01 26.60 4.93
CA ARG A 25 4.83 25.99 6.25
C ARG A 25 6.18 25.65 6.87
N SER A 26 6.22 25.57 8.21
CA SER A 26 7.38 25.02 8.90
C SER A 26 7.55 23.54 8.56
N LEU A 27 8.78 23.04 8.63
CA LEU A 27 9.08 21.63 8.34
C LEU A 27 8.27 20.68 9.25
N SER A 28 8.18 21.00 10.54
CA SER A 28 7.43 20.19 11.51
C SER A 28 5.94 20.14 11.18
N ARG A 29 5.34 21.28 10.81
CA ARG A 29 3.92 21.34 10.44
C ARG A 29 3.67 20.61 9.12
N TYR A 30 4.52 20.83 8.12
CA TYR A 30 4.43 20.14 6.84
C TYR A 30 4.52 18.61 6.98
N VAL A 31 5.46 18.11 7.79
CA VAL A 31 5.61 16.67 8.04
C VAL A 31 4.42 16.12 8.82
N ALA A 32 3.93 16.85 9.82
CA ALA A 32 2.74 16.45 10.57
C ALA A 32 1.51 16.33 9.65
N ASP A 33 1.28 17.34 8.82
CA ASP A 33 0.20 17.34 7.83
C ASP A 33 0.39 16.19 6.83
N LEU A 34 1.61 15.92 6.35
CA LEU A 34 1.89 14.78 5.45
C LEU A 34 1.56 13.42 6.10
N VAL A 35 1.92 13.23 7.37
CA VAL A 35 1.62 11.97 8.10
C VAL A 35 0.12 11.81 8.31
N THR A 36 -0.60 12.91 8.61
CA THR A 36 -2.05 12.89 8.84
C THR A 36 -2.86 12.80 7.53
N GLU A 37 -2.49 13.57 6.50
CA GLU A 37 -3.14 13.57 5.19
C GLU A 37 -2.94 12.25 4.44
N LYS A 38 -1.78 11.59 4.60
CA LYS A 38 -1.57 10.27 4.01
C LYS A 38 -2.52 9.21 4.59
N GLN A 39 -3.03 9.41 5.80
CA GLN A 39 -4.11 8.57 6.34
C GLN A 39 -5.48 8.89 5.73
N GLN A 40 -5.71 10.13 5.30
CA GLN A 40 -7.02 10.57 4.80
C GLN A 40 -7.16 10.44 3.27
N GLY A 41 -6.07 10.58 2.50
CA GLY A 41 -6.10 10.63 1.02
C GLY A 41 -5.61 9.37 0.31
N ARG A 42 -5.14 8.36 1.05
CA ARG A 42 -4.74 7.04 0.52
C ARG A 42 -5.24 5.89 1.39
N GLY A 43 -6.37 6.09 2.04
CA GLY A 43 -7.12 4.96 2.56
C GLY A 43 -7.42 4.02 1.41
N TRP A 44 -7.37 2.72 1.68
CA TRP A 44 -7.92 1.76 0.74
C TRP A 44 -9.39 2.12 0.44
N PRO A 45 -9.91 1.82 -0.75
CA PRO A 45 -11.32 2.05 -1.06
C PRO A 45 -12.20 1.52 0.08
N ALA A 46 -13.32 2.20 0.36
CA ALA A 46 -14.26 1.71 1.36
C ALA A 46 -14.64 0.26 1.03
N GLY A 47 -14.59 -0.63 2.04
CA GLY A 47 -14.84 -2.07 1.86
C GLY A 47 -13.64 -2.87 1.35
N TYR A 48 -12.47 -2.27 1.10
CA TYR A 48 -11.31 -3.04 0.61
C TYR A 48 -10.88 -4.15 1.58
N TRP A 49 -10.86 -3.89 2.89
CA TRP A 49 -10.43 -4.89 3.86
C TRP A 49 -11.52 -5.91 4.16
N GLU A 50 -12.77 -5.48 4.08
CA GLU A 50 -13.95 -6.26 4.42
C GLU A 50 -14.41 -7.15 3.26
N ASP A 51 -14.40 -6.61 2.04
CA ASP A 51 -15.06 -7.19 0.87
C ASP A 51 -14.07 -7.72 -0.20
N VAL A 52 -12.80 -7.34 -0.12
CA VAL A 52 -11.81 -7.63 -1.18
C VAL A 52 -10.54 -8.32 -0.64
N TYR A 53 -10.09 -7.95 0.56
CA TYR A 53 -8.82 -8.43 1.08
C TYR A 53 -8.90 -9.91 1.48
N GLY A 54 -8.23 -10.77 0.69
CA GLY A 54 -8.08 -12.20 0.96
C GLY A 54 -9.11 -13.10 0.28
N ALA A 55 -10.28 -12.57 -0.06
CA ALA A 55 -11.27 -13.25 -0.90
C ALA A 55 -12.20 -12.21 -1.54
N LEU A 56 -12.55 -12.42 -2.80
CA LEU A 56 -13.60 -11.65 -3.48
C LEU A 56 -14.84 -12.54 -3.54
N ALA A 57 -15.95 -12.11 -2.95
CA ALA A 57 -17.21 -12.85 -2.93
C ALA A 57 -18.04 -12.69 -4.22
N ASP A 58 -17.38 -12.33 -5.33
CA ASP A 58 -18.01 -12.14 -6.63
C ASP A 58 -18.15 -13.49 -7.35
N ASP A 59 -19.37 -13.78 -7.81
CA ASP A 59 -19.68 -14.97 -8.61
C ASP A 59 -18.90 -15.01 -9.94
N SER A 60 -18.30 -13.89 -10.37
CA SER A 60 -17.38 -13.82 -11.51
C SER A 60 -15.99 -14.42 -11.22
N PHE A 61 -15.62 -14.56 -9.95
CA PHE A 61 -14.27 -14.92 -9.50
C PHE A 61 -14.22 -16.31 -8.85
N VAL A 62 -14.96 -17.26 -9.43
CA VAL A 62 -14.99 -18.66 -8.98
C VAL A 62 -13.86 -19.44 -9.64
N ALA A 63 -13.14 -20.25 -8.84
CA ALA A 63 -12.12 -21.14 -9.37
C ALA A 63 -12.75 -22.11 -10.39
N PRO A 64 -12.14 -22.32 -11.57
CA PRO A 64 -12.63 -23.29 -12.53
C PRO A 64 -12.54 -24.71 -11.94
N ALA A 65 -13.32 -25.63 -12.51
CA ALA A 65 -13.25 -27.03 -12.13
C ALA A 65 -11.82 -27.57 -12.26
N GLU A 66 -11.41 -28.37 -11.29
CA GLU A 66 -10.11 -29.05 -11.30
C GLU A 66 -10.02 -29.97 -12.52
N LEU A 67 -8.86 -29.96 -13.19
CA LEU A 67 -8.64 -30.81 -14.36
C LEU A 67 -8.49 -32.27 -13.92
N ASP A 68 -8.95 -33.19 -14.76
CA ASP A 68 -8.78 -34.62 -14.50
C ASP A 68 -7.31 -35.01 -14.66
N ALA A 69 -6.68 -35.40 -13.55
CA ALA A 69 -5.30 -35.87 -13.50
C ALA A 69 -5.07 -37.13 -14.36
N ALA A 70 -6.12 -37.86 -14.77
CA ALA A 70 -5.99 -38.97 -15.72
C ALA A 70 -5.53 -38.53 -17.12
N HIS A 71 -5.65 -37.24 -17.45
CA HIS A 71 -5.15 -36.65 -18.69
C HIS A 71 -3.70 -36.15 -18.58
N ASP A 72 -3.07 -36.25 -17.42
CA ASP A 72 -1.67 -35.86 -17.26
C ASP A 72 -0.75 -36.86 -17.99
N GLY A 73 0.26 -36.32 -18.68
CA GLY A 73 1.32 -37.10 -19.29
C GLY A 73 2.22 -37.77 -18.23
N PRO A 74 3.05 -38.75 -18.62
CA PRO A 74 3.99 -39.38 -17.70
C PRO A 74 4.94 -38.35 -17.09
N LEU A 75 5.20 -38.47 -15.78
CA LEU A 75 6.18 -37.64 -15.09
C LEU A 75 7.59 -37.82 -15.71
N PRO A 76 8.37 -36.75 -15.89
CA PRO A 76 9.75 -36.85 -16.36
C PRO A 76 10.58 -37.69 -15.37
N GLN A 77 11.33 -38.65 -15.91
CA GLN A 77 12.31 -39.44 -15.14
C GLN A 77 13.64 -38.68 -15.14
N PHE A 78 14.21 -38.46 -13.94
CA PHE A 78 15.53 -37.88 -13.74
C PHE A 78 16.52 -38.95 -13.31
#